data_AF-A0A2P4SJL7-F1
#
_entry.id   AF-A0A2P4SJL7-F1
#
_cell.length_a   1.000
_cell.length_b   1.000
_cell.length_c   1.000
_cell.angle_alpha   90.00
_cell.angle_beta   90.00
_cell.angle_gamma   90.00
#
_symmetry.space_group_name_H-M   'P 1'
#
loop_
_entity.id
_entity.type
_entity.pdbx_description
1 polymer ?
#
loop_
_entity_poly.entity_id
_entity_poly.type
_entity_poly.pdbx_seq_one_letter_code
_entity_poly.pdbx_strand_id
1 'polypeptide(L)'
;MKRVLESLNLNMVEMVDENATLDGGDVLFTGREFFVGLSKRTNQRGAEILADTFKDYAVSTVPVHDSLHLKSFCSMAGPNLIAIGSSEAAQKALKVRSICK
;
A
#
# COMPACT_ATOMS: atom_id res chain seq x y z
N MET A 1 15.09 11.42 -3.01
CA MET A 1 14.05 11.43 -1.96
C MET A 1 14.65 11.49 -0.56
N LYS A 2 15.49 10.53 -0.14
CA LYS A 2 16.11 10.46 1.20
C LYS A 2 16.58 11.81 1.78
N ARG A 3 17.51 12.51 1.10
CA ARG A 3 18.02 13.83 1.54
C ARG A 3 16.95 14.89 1.79
N VAL A 4 15.87 14.86 1.00
CA VAL A 4 14.76 15.80 1.16
C VAL A 4 13.97 15.46 2.43
N LEU A 5 13.71 14.18 2.70
CA LEU A 5 13.02 13.74 3.92
C LEU A 5 13.86 13.99 5.17
N GLU A 6 15.19 13.81 5.10
CA GLU A 6 16.13 14.20 6.15
C GLU A 6 16.02 15.69 6.48
N SER A 7 15.99 16.57 5.46
CA SER A 7 15.87 18.02 5.68
C SER A 7 14.54 18.46 6.30
N LEU A 8 13.49 17.63 6.18
CA LEU A 8 12.20 17.83 6.82
C LEU A 8 12.14 17.28 8.25
N ASN A 9 13.26 16.74 8.75
CA ASN A 9 13.41 16.22 10.10
C ASN A 9 12.43 15.06 10.41
N LEU A 10 12.12 14.25 9.38
CA LEU A 10 11.30 13.04 9.50
C LEU A 10 12.16 11.86 9.95
N ASN A 11 11.59 10.99 10.81
CA ASN A 11 12.20 9.70 11.12
C ASN A 11 12.18 8.82 9.88
N MET A 12 13.33 8.26 9.53
CA MET A 12 13.47 7.49 8.29
C MET A 12 13.81 6.04 8.56
N VAL A 13 13.14 5.17 7.81
CA VAL A 13 13.47 3.76 7.67
C VAL A 13 13.69 3.51 6.18
N GLU A 14 14.80 2.85 5.84
CA GLU A 14 15.14 2.51 4.46
C GLU A 14 14.91 1.01 4.23
N MET A 15 14.18 0.66 3.17
CA MET A 15 14.00 -0.72 2.75
C MET A 15 15.27 -1.20 2.04
N VAL A 16 16.18 -1.82 2.78
CA VAL A 16 17.50 -2.26 2.30
C VAL A 16 17.57 -3.75 1.94
N ASP A 17 16.52 -4.52 2.23
CA ASP A 17 16.43 -5.93 1.87
C ASP A 17 16.30 -6.08 0.35
N GLU A 18 17.29 -6.70 -0.29
CA GLU A 18 17.36 -6.86 -1.75
C GLU A 18 16.22 -7.71 -2.33
N ASN A 19 15.56 -8.53 -1.49
CA ASN A 19 14.41 -9.32 -1.89
C ASN A 19 13.08 -8.58 -1.72
N ALA A 20 13.10 -7.38 -1.13
CA ALA A 20 11.91 -6.58 -0.88
C ALA A 20 11.73 -5.52 -1.96
N THR A 21 10.52 -5.43 -2.52
CA THR A 21 10.17 -4.34 -3.42
C THR A 21 8.82 -3.77 -3.02
N LEU A 22 8.70 -2.44 -3.09
CA LEU A 22 7.46 -1.72 -2.82
C LEU A 22 7.46 -0.38 -3.54
N ASP A 23 6.46 -0.16 -4.38
CA ASP A 23 6.18 1.14 -5.00
C ASP A 23 5.10 1.87 -4.17
N GLY A 24 5.32 3.14 -3.84
CA GLY A 24 4.36 3.93 -3.04
C GLY A 24 2.97 4.09 -3.67
N GLY A 25 2.82 3.77 -4.97
CA GLY A 25 1.54 3.66 -5.66
C GLY A 25 0.66 2.52 -5.16
N ASP A 26 1.25 1.45 -4.62
CA ASP A 26 0.53 0.30 -4.07
C ASP A 26 0.05 0.50 -2.63
N VAL A 27 0.42 1.59 -1.98
CA VAL A 27 0.07 1.85 -0.58
C VAL A 27 -1.09 2.82 -0.48
N LEU A 28 -2.20 2.37 0.09
CA LEU A 28 -3.36 3.19 0.47
C LEU A 28 -3.45 3.27 1.99
N PHE A 29 -3.14 4.44 2.56
CA PHE A 29 -3.39 4.73 3.97
C PHE A 29 -4.76 5.37 4.14
N THR A 30 -5.60 4.78 4.99
CA THR A 30 -6.99 5.22 5.17
C THR A 30 -7.17 6.24 6.30
N GLY A 31 -6.09 6.53 7.04
CA GLY A 31 -6.16 7.20 8.34
C GLY A 31 -6.41 6.24 9.51
N ARG A 32 -6.64 4.94 9.24
CA ARG A 32 -6.91 3.91 10.26
C ARG A 32 -6.05 2.66 10.08
N GLU A 33 -5.74 2.31 8.83
CA GLU A 33 -4.97 1.13 8.44
C GLU A 33 -4.35 1.34 7.07
N PHE A 34 -3.47 0.43 6.67
CA PHE A 34 -2.89 0.37 5.34
C PHE A 34 -3.47 -0.80 4.54
N PHE A 35 -3.81 -0.52 3.29
CA PHE A 35 -3.94 -1.54 2.26
C PHE A 35 -2.72 -1.47 1.34
N VAL A 36 -2.06 -2.60 1.13
CA VAL A 36 -0.87 -2.73 0.28
C VAL A 36 -1.18 -3.65 -0.90
N GLY A 37 -1.08 -3.11 -2.11
CA GLY A 37 -1.24 -3.85 -3.34
C GLY A 37 -0.09 -4.84 -3.57
N LEU A 38 -0.40 -6.12 -3.74
CA LEU A 38 0.56 -7.10 -4.26
C LEU A 38 0.51 -7.06 -5.79
N SER A 39 1.54 -6.45 -6.37
CA SER A 39 1.62 -6.13 -7.79
C SER A 39 2.92 -6.69 -8.40
N LYS A 40 3.19 -6.37 -9.67
CA LYS A 40 4.49 -6.67 -10.29
C LYS A 40 5.65 -5.86 -9.68
N ARG A 41 5.35 -4.84 -8.88
CA ARG A 41 6.32 -3.89 -8.31
C ARG A 41 6.41 -4.00 -6.78
N THR A 42 5.33 -4.38 -6.14
CA THR A 42 5.26 -4.54 -4.68
C THR A 42 5.04 -5.99 -4.32
N ASN A 43 5.96 -6.56 -3.56
CA ASN A 43 5.90 -7.97 -3.14
C ASN A 43 5.55 -8.11 -1.65
N GLN A 44 5.34 -9.36 -1.21
CA GLN A 44 4.96 -9.67 0.16
C GLN A 44 6.01 -9.17 1.18
N ARG A 45 7.30 -9.31 0.86
CA ARG A 45 8.39 -8.87 1.73
C ARG A 45 8.40 -7.35 1.92
N GLY A 46 8.13 -6.59 0.86
CA GLY A 46 7.99 -5.14 0.94
C GLY A 46 6.81 -4.71 1.82
N ALA A 47 5.67 -5.42 1.73
CA ALA A 47 4.51 -5.18 2.59
C ALA A 47 4.80 -5.47 4.07
N GLU A 48 5.53 -6.55 4.37
CA GLU A 48 5.96 -6.89 5.74
C GLU A 48 6.86 -5.81 6.34
N ILE A 49 7.85 -5.32 5.59
CA ILE A 49 8.73 -4.24 6.05
C ILE A 49 7.92 -2.96 6.33
N LEU A 50 6.90 -2.67 5.53
CA LEU A 50 6.00 -1.55 5.80
C LEU A 50 5.22 -1.75 7.12
N ALA A 51 4.73 -2.95 7.38
CA ALA A 51 4.05 -3.29 8.64
C ALA A 51 4.99 -3.15 9.85
N ASP A 52 6.24 -3.63 9.73
CA ASP A 52 7.26 -3.47 10.78
C ASP A 52 7.64 -2.01 11.02
N THR A 53 7.56 -1.17 9.98
CA THR A 53 7.86 0.27 10.05
C THR A 53 6.73 1.04 10.75
N PHE A 54 5.47 0.67 10.50
CA PHE A 54 4.28 1.37 11.01
C PHE A 54 3.44 0.50 11.94
N LYS A 55 4.05 0.02 13.03
CA LYS A 55 3.48 -0.99 13.95
C LYS A 55 2.14 -0.62 14.61
N ASP A 56 1.83 0.67 14.68
CA ASP A 56 0.58 1.17 15.28
C ASP A 56 -0.64 1.02 14.35
N TYR A 57 -0.43 0.66 13.08
CA TYR A 57 -1.48 0.52 12.09
C TYR A 57 -1.52 -0.90 11.54
N ALA A 58 -2.74 -1.43 11.39
CA ALA A 58 -2.93 -2.69 10.69
C ALA A 58 -2.51 -2.56 9.22
N VAL A 59 -1.95 -3.64 8.66
CA VAL A 59 -1.57 -3.73 7.25
C VAL A 59 -2.21 -4.96 6.64
N SER A 60 -3.05 -4.75 5.62
CA SER A 60 -3.68 -5.81 4.84
C SER A 60 -3.19 -5.78 3.40
N THR A 61 -2.94 -6.94 2.80
CA THR A 61 -2.54 -7.03 1.39
C THR A 61 -3.75 -7.25 0.47
N VAL A 62 -3.68 -6.69 -0.73
CA VAL A 62 -4.72 -6.81 -1.76
C VAL A 62 -4.07 -7.23 -3.08
N PRO A 63 -4.47 -8.34 -3.71
CA PRO A 63 -3.97 -8.70 -5.03
C PRO A 63 -4.31 -7.62 -6.07
N VAL A 64 -3.29 -7.15 -6.81
CA VAL A 64 -3.43 -6.17 -7.89
C VAL A 64 -3.23 -6.88 -9.22
N HIS A 65 -4.33 -7.07 -9.94
CA HIS A 65 -4.34 -7.63 -11.29
C HIS A 65 -4.61 -6.53 -12.32
N ASP A 66 -4.06 -6.68 -13.53
CA ASP A 66 -4.40 -5.88 -14.72
C ASP A 66 -4.31 -4.35 -14.55
N SER A 67 -3.45 -3.89 -13.64
CA SER A 67 -3.20 -2.48 -13.35
C SER A 67 -1.77 -2.29 -12.83
N LEU A 68 -1.27 -1.05 -12.89
CA LEU A 68 0.09 -0.75 -12.47
C LEU A 68 0.25 -0.82 -10.94
N HIS A 69 -0.69 -0.21 -10.22
CA HIS A 69 -0.71 -0.16 -8.76
C HIS A 69 -2.14 -0.24 -8.20
N LEU A 70 -2.27 -0.51 -6.90
CA LEU A 70 -3.53 -0.39 -6.17
C LEU A 70 -4.20 0.98 -6.39
N LYS A 71 -3.43 2.07 -6.25
CA LYS A 71 -3.98 3.43 -6.45
C LYS A 71 -4.22 3.81 -7.91
N SER A 72 -3.97 2.93 -8.87
CA SER A 72 -4.39 3.16 -10.26
C SER A 72 -5.91 3.19 -10.42
N PHE A 73 -6.66 2.62 -9.47
CA PHE A 73 -8.12 2.56 -9.52
C PHE A 73 -8.83 2.92 -8.22
N CYS A 74 -8.11 3.30 -7.16
CA CYS A 74 -8.71 3.80 -5.93
C CYS A 74 -7.85 4.86 -5.20
N SER A 75 -8.49 5.65 -4.34
CA SER A 75 -7.82 6.61 -3.45
C SER A 75 -8.73 7.04 -2.30
N MET A 76 -8.17 7.68 -1.28
CA MET A 76 -8.99 8.37 -0.27
C MET A 76 -9.59 9.64 -0.89
N ALA A 77 -10.92 9.75 -0.90
CA ALA A 77 -11.65 10.93 -1.34
C ALA A 77 -12.15 11.79 -0.16
N GLY A 78 -11.97 11.32 1.07
CA GLY A 78 -12.31 12.02 2.30
C GLY A 78 -12.20 11.10 3.51
N PRO A 79 -12.44 11.60 4.73
CA PRO A 79 -12.52 10.75 5.91
C PRO A 79 -13.58 9.66 5.70
N ASN A 80 -13.17 8.40 5.82
CA ASN A 80 -14.02 7.21 5.62
C ASN A 80 -14.62 7.08 4.22
N LEU A 81 -14.04 7.71 3.21
CA LEU A 81 -14.51 7.66 1.83
C LEU A 81 -13.38 7.24 0.90
N ILE A 82 -13.54 6.08 0.27
CA ILE A 82 -12.63 5.59 -0.77
C ILE A 82 -13.30 5.80 -2.13
N ALA A 83 -12.66 6.57 -3.00
CA ALA A 83 -13.01 6.58 -4.43
C ALA A 83 -12.52 5.28 -5.05
N ILE A 84 -13.36 4.65 -5.88
CA ILE A 84 -13.01 3.41 -6.57
C ILE A 84 -13.60 3.37 -7.98
N GLY A 85 -12.81 2.89 -8.93
CA GLY A 85 -13.25 2.66 -10.31
C GLY A 85 -14.27 1.54 -10.43
N SER A 86 -14.99 1.52 -11.56
CA SER A 86 -15.98 0.48 -11.89
C SER A 86 -15.45 -0.62 -12.81
N SER A 87 -14.15 -0.66 -13.08
CA SER A 87 -13.53 -1.71 -13.88
C SER A 87 -13.53 -3.05 -13.14
N GLU A 88 -13.42 -4.15 -13.87
CA GLU A 88 -13.38 -5.49 -13.27
C GLU A 88 -12.21 -5.64 -12.27
N ALA A 89 -11.04 -5.11 -12.59
CA ALA A 89 -9.87 -5.13 -11.70
C ALA A 89 -10.17 -4.43 -10.36
N ALA A 90 -10.78 -3.25 -10.40
CA ALA A 90 -11.16 -2.50 -9.20
C ALA A 90 -12.20 -3.25 -8.36
N GLN A 91 -13.21 -3.83 -9.03
CA GLN A 91 -14.26 -4.59 -8.36
C GLN A 91 -13.75 -5.91 -7.76
N LYS A 92 -12.75 -6.55 -8.39
CA LYS A 92 -12.05 -7.71 -7.81
C LYS A 92 -11.32 -7.31 -6.53
N ALA A 93 -10.53 -6.24 -6.56
CA ALA A 93 -9.79 -5.73 -5.40
C ALA A 93 -10.73 -5.40 -4.22
N LEU A 94 -11.90 -4.82 -4.49
CA LEU A 94 -12.90 -4.51 -3.46
C LEU A 94 -13.53 -5.76 -2.81
N LYS A 95 -13.68 -6.84 -3.59
CA LYS A 95 -14.31 -8.09 -3.13
C LYS A 95 -13.35 -9.02 -2.41
N VAL A 96 -12.05 -8.68 -2.38
CA VAL A 96 -11.07 -9.41 -1.57
C VAL A 96 -11.46 -9.24 -0.12
N ARG A 97 -11.99 -10.31 0.48
CA ARG A 97 -12.13 -10.39 1.92
C ARG A 97 -10.71 -10.38 2.47
N SER A 98 -10.37 -9.36 3.26
CA SER A 98 -9.11 -9.31 4.01
C SER A 98 -8.95 -10.65 4.74
N ILE A 99 -8.01 -11.49 4.28
CA ILE A 99 -7.62 -12.68 5.01
C ILE A 99 -6.66 -12.19 6.09
N CYS A 100 -7.23 -11.62 7.15
CA CYS A 100 -6.53 -11.56 8.43
C CYS A 100 -6.77 -12.92 9.10
N LYS A 101 -5.73 -13.76 9.14
CA LYS A 101 -5.54 -14.71 10.22
C LYS A 101 -4.54 -14.12 11.19
#